data_AF-A0A0D8BMD2-F1
#
_entry.id   AF-A0A0D8BMD2-F1
#
_cell.length_a   1.000
_cell.length_b   1.000
_cell.length_c   1.000
_cell.angle_alpha   90.00
_cell.angle_beta   90.00
_cell.angle_gamma   90.00
#
_symmetry.space_group_name_H-M   'P 1'
#
loop_
_entity.id
_entity.type
_entity.pdbx_description
1 polymer ?
#
loop_
_entity_poly.entity_id
_entity_poly.type
_entity_poly.pdbx_seq_one_letter_code
_entity_poly.pdbx_strand_id
1 'polypeptide(L)'
;MTDRFASRTETLFLVTRSARYHFDLNPVRETPVDPTGGAEWAQRRQRGVPGRRGRNPEPSVTAADRDFAAHQAGRNPGDVWQIPVASFPGAHFAVFPPEIPRRAILTGCPPGGVVLDPFSGSATTGMVALQLGRRYVGIDLNPDYHRLALRTRLLERPLPGIDQPAS
;
A
#
# COMPACT_ATOMS: atom_id res chain seq x y z
N MET A 1 32.35 -5.66 0.48
CA MET A 1 32.59 -5.89 1.92
C MET A 1 31.70 -7.05 2.31
N THR A 2 32.27 -8.21 2.59
CA THR A 2 31.60 -9.53 2.57
C THR A 2 31.36 -10.10 3.96
N ASP A 3 31.69 -9.33 4.99
CA ASP A 3 31.73 -9.68 6.42
C ASP A 3 30.61 -9.03 7.24
N ARG A 4 29.66 -8.38 6.59
CA ARG A 4 28.49 -7.73 7.22
C ARG A 4 27.18 -8.25 6.64
N PHE A 5 26.11 -8.17 7.42
CA PHE A 5 24.77 -8.45 6.92
C PHE A 5 24.46 -7.59 5.70
N ALA A 6 23.92 -8.21 4.66
CA ALA A 6 23.45 -7.48 3.49
C ALA A 6 22.26 -6.60 3.89
N SER A 7 22.30 -5.31 3.52
CA SER A 7 21.10 -4.47 3.61
C SER A 7 20.07 -5.00 2.61
N ARG A 8 18.88 -5.36 3.11
CA ARG A 8 17.76 -5.88 2.32
C ARG A 8 16.49 -5.06 2.50
N THR A 9 16.61 -3.90 3.14
CA THR A 9 15.50 -3.05 3.50
C THR A 9 15.68 -1.68 2.89
N GLU A 10 14.60 -1.13 2.37
CA GLU A 10 14.49 0.25 1.95
C GLU A 10 13.46 0.94 2.84
N THR A 11 13.68 2.21 3.15
CA THR A 11 12.79 2.99 4.02
C THR A 11 11.90 3.88 3.17
N LEU A 12 10.59 3.80 3.41
CA LEU A 12 9.60 4.72 2.85
C LEU A 12 9.14 5.67 3.95
N PHE A 13 9.16 6.97 3.67
CA PHE A 13 8.67 7.98 4.59
C PHE A 13 7.26 8.43 4.18
N LEU A 14 6.29 8.31 5.10
CA LEU A 14 4.97 8.93 4.96
C LEU A 14 5.00 10.32 5.60
N VAL A 15 4.89 11.36 4.77
CA VAL A 15 4.87 12.75 5.21
C VAL A 15 3.53 13.38 4.79
N THR A 16 2.93 14.18 5.66
CA THR A 16 1.64 14.81 5.42
C THR A 16 1.71 16.32 5.69
N ARG A 17 0.87 17.09 4.99
CA ARG A 17 0.79 18.56 5.17
C ARG A 17 0.11 18.95 6.48
N SER A 18 -0.73 18.09 7.02
CA SER A 18 -1.61 18.41 8.15
C SER A 18 -1.89 17.17 8.98
N ALA A 19 -2.15 17.36 10.28
CA ALA A 19 -2.47 16.27 11.21
C ALA A 19 -3.68 15.45 10.77
N ARG A 20 -4.65 16.08 10.09
CA ARG A 20 -5.75 15.40 9.40
C ARG A 20 -5.42 15.26 7.93
N TYR A 21 -5.37 14.01 7.46
CA TYR A 21 -5.09 13.66 6.07
C TYR A 21 -5.94 12.44 5.66
N HIS A 22 -6.09 12.23 4.36
CA HIS A 22 -6.78 11.04 3.85
C HIS A 22 -5.92 9.81 4.11
N PHE A 23 -6.49 8.80 4.77
CA PHE A 23 -5.87 7.50 4.96
C PHE A 23 -6.92 6.40 5.00
N ASP A 24 -6.95 5.53 3.99
CA ASP A 24 -7.83 4.36 3.96
C ASP A 24 -7.03 3.06 4.14
N LEU A 25 -7.10 2.48 5.34
CA LEU A 25 -6.38 1.24 5.66
C LEU A 25 -7.06 0.01 5.05
N ASN A 26 -8.36 0.05 4.78
CA ASN A 26 -9.14 -1.15 4.46
C ASN A 26 -8.65 -1.93 3.24
N PRO A 27 -8.27 -1.29 2.12
CA PRO A 27 -7.84 -2.00 0.91
C PRO A 27 -6.51 -2.76 1.04
N VAL A 28 -5.75 -2.53 2.11
CA VAL A 28 -4.43 -3.13 2.34
C VAL A 28 -4.38 -3.99 3.61
N ARG A 29 -5.52 -4.20 4.27
CA ARG A 29 -5.61 -5.11 5.41
C ARG A 29 -5.34 -6.55 4.97
N GLU A 30 -4.72 -7.32 5.87
CA GLU A 30 -4.36 -8.71 5.61
C GLU A 30 -5.39 -9.66 6.25
N THR A 31 -5.72 -10.73 5.55
CA THR A 31 -6.52 -11.82 6.13
C THR A 31 -5.72 -12.48 7.24
N PRO A 32 -6.33 -12.79 8.40
CA PRO A 32 -5.68 -13.61 9.41
C PRO A 32 -5.22 -14.94 8.82
N VAL A 33 -3.95 -15.29 9.06
CA VAL A 33 -3.31 -16.51 8.51
C VAL A 33 -3.95 -17.80 9.06
N ASP A 34 -4.71 -17.69 10.15
CA ASP A 34 -5.52 -18.77 10.71
C ASP A 34 -6.96 -18.28 11.01
N PRO A 35 -7.97 -18.72 10.23
CA PRO A 35 -9.38 -18.42 10.51
C PRO A 35 -9.87 -19.04 11.83
N THR A 36 -9.26 -20.15 12.25
CA THR A 36 -9.68 -20.97 13.39
C THR A 36 -9.29 -20.29 14.70
N GLY A 37 -8.04 -19.83 14.78
CA GLY A 37 -7.57 -19.03 15.91
C GLY A 37 -8.43 -17.77 16.10
N GLY A 38 -8.69 -17.01 15.04
CA GLY A 38 -9.53 -15.80 15.11
C GLY A 38 -10.94 -16.08 15.67
N ALA A 39 -11.55 -17.19 15.28
CA ALA A 39 -12.84 -17.63 15.81
C ALA A 39 -12.75 -18.06 17.29
N GLU A 40 -11.71 -18.82 17.70
CA GLU A 40 -11.48 -19.17 19.10
C GLU A 40 -11.23 -17.93 19.99
N TRP A 41 -10.44 -16.97 19.53
CA TRP A 41 -10.19 -15.70 20.21
C TRP A 41 -11.48 -14.88 20.35
N ALA A 42 -12.28 -14.78 19.29
CA ALA A 42 -13.58 -14.08 19.32
C ALA A 42 -14.62 -14.79 20.22
N GLN A 43 -14.65 -16.13 20.20
CA GLN A 43 -15.56 -16.94 20.99
C GLN A 43 -15.21 -16.92 22.49
N ARG A 44 -13.90 -16.87 22.84
CA ARG A 44 -13.43 -16.62 24.21
C ARG A 44 -13.86 -15.24 24.73
N ARG A 45 -13.86 -14.20 23.89
CA ARG A 45 -14.32 -12.85 24.26
C ARG A 45 -15.83 -12.80 24.53
N GLN A 46 -16.63 -13.54 23.76
CA GLN A 46 -18.10 -13.58 23.94
C GLN A 46 -18.53 -14.39 25.17
N ARG A 47 -17.76 -15.41 25.57
CA ARG A 47 -18.14 -16.33 26.66
C ARG A 47 -17.79 -15.85 28.07
N GLY A 48 -17.15 -14.69 28.24
CA GLY A 48 -16.84 -14.13 29.57
C GLY A 48 -16.16 -15.14 30.51
N VAL A 49 -15.33 -16.04 29.98
CA VAL A 49 -14.74 -17.13 30.77
C VAL A 49 -13.71 -16.50 31.72
N PRO A 50 -13.87 -16.64 33.05
CA PRO A 50 -12.93 -16.05 34.00
C PRO A 50 -11.55 -16.64 33.76
N GLY A 51 -10.56 -15.80 33.45
CA GLY A 51 -9.17 -16.20 33.39
C GLY A 51 -8.77 -16.84 34.72
N ARG A 52 -8.03 -17.95 34.67
CA ARG A 52 -7.34 -18.46 35.87
C ARG A 52 -6.53 -17.30 36.43
N ARG A 53 -6.70 -16.99 37.73
CA ARG A 53 -5.89 -16.02 38.49
C ARG A 53 -4.41 -16.44 38.46
N GLY A 54 -3.73 -16.11 37.37
CA GLY A 54 -2.29 -15.96 37.31
C GLY A 54 -1.96 -14.51 37.63
N ARG A 55 -0.93 -14.30 38.44
CA ARG A 55 -0.40 -12.99 38.84
C ARG A 55 0.29 -12.31 37.64
N ASN A 56 -0.47 -11.97 36.61
CA ASN A 56 -0.04 -11.04 35.57
C ASN A 56 -1.09 -9.92 35.55
N PRO A 57 -0.71 -8.64 35.67
CA PRO A 57 -1.66 -7.56 35.49
C PRO A 57 -2.31 -7.72 34.12
N GLU A 58 -3.63 -7.78 34.09
CA GLU A 58 -4.43 -7.78 32.86
C GLU A 58 -3.86 -6.70 31.94
N PRO A 59 -3.36 -7.03 30.72
CA PRO A 59 -2.94 -6.00 29.80
C PRO A 59 -4.18 -5.15 29.54
N SER A 60 -4.10 -3.88 29.91
CA SER A 60 -5.11 -2.89 29.61
C SER A 60 -5.25 -2.81 28.09
N VAL A 61 -6.17 -3.61 27.54
CA VAL A 61 -6.44 -3.71 26.11
C VAL A 61 -6.86 -2.32 25.64
N THR A 62 -5.93 -1.61 25.03
CA THR A 62 -6.14 -0.26 24.53
C THR A 62 -7.10 -0.31 23.35
N ALA A 63 -7.69 0.83 22.98
CA ALA A 63 -8.49 0.88 21.75
C ALA A 63 -7.68 0.42 20.52
N ALA A 64 -6.37 0.67 20.50
CA ALA A 64 -5.46 0.21 19.45
C ALA A 64 -5.32 -1.32 19.41
N ASP A 65 -5.31 -1.98 20.57
CA ASP A 65 -5.29 -3.46 20.64
C ASP A 65 -6.60 -4.09 20.10
N ARG A 66 -7.71 -3.33 20.10
CA ARG A 66 -8.99 -3.81 19.54
C ARG A 66 -8.96 -3.83 18.00
N ASP A 67 -8.28 -2.89 17.37
CA ASP A 67 -8.14 -2.81 15.91
C ASP A 67 -7.21 -3.88 15.34
N PHE A 68 -6.28 -4.39 16.15
CA PHE A 68 -5.35 -5.44 15.73
C PHE A 68 -6.04 -6.80 15.53
N ALA A 69 -7.18 -7.05 16.18
CA ALA A 69 -7.76 -8.39 16.30
C ALA A 69 -9.16 -8.59 15.67
N ALA A 70 -9.90 -7.55 15.26
CA ALA A 70 -11.33 -7.71 14.98
C ALA A 70 -11.95 -6.84 13.87
N HIS A 71 -11.17 -6.20 12.99
CA HIS A 71 -11.76 -5.45 11.87
C HIS A 71 -12.26 -6.42 10.77
N GLN A 72 -13.48 -6.21 10.26
CA GLN A 72 -14.11 -7.10 9.27
C GLN A 72 -13.28 -7.29 8.00
N ALA A 73 -12.55 -6.25 7.58
CA ALA A 73 -11.67 -6.29 6.42
C ALA A 73 -10.26 -6.86 6.69
N GLY A 74 -9.96 -7.34 7.91
CA GLY A 74 -8.69 -7.97 8.27
C GLY A 74 -7.76 -7.13 9.16
N ARG A 75 -6.57 -7.66 9.45
CA ARG A 75 -5.58 -7.03 10.34
C ARG A 75 -4.85 -5.89 9.65
N ASN A 76 -4.36 -4.93 10.44
CA ASN A 76 -3.43 -3.92 9.95
C ASN A 76 -2.11 -4.61 9.52
N PRO A 77 -1.60 -4.40 8.29
CA PRO A 77 -0.34 -5.00 7.82
C PRO A 77 0.91 -4.49 8.55
N GLY A 78 0.82 -3.38 9.30
CA GLY A 78 1.96 -2.76 9.96
C GLY A 78 2.81 -1.91 9.02
N ASP A 79 3.97 -1.47 9.52
CA ASP A 79 4.90 -0.54 8.85
C ASP A 79 6.09 -1.26 8.16
N VAL A 80 6.22 -2.57 8.35
CA VAL A 80 7.23 -3.40 7.65
C VAL A 80 6.57 -4.18 6.53
N TRP A 81 6.86 -3.79 5.28
CA TRP A 81 6.28 -4.46 4.10
C TRP A 81 7.24 -5.48 3.50
N GLN A 82 6.82 -6.75 3.50
CA GLN A 82 7.55 -7.81 2.81
C GLN A 82 7.10 -7.88 1.35
N ILE A 83 7.84 -7.21 0.47
CA ILE A 83 7.54 -7.16 -0.96
C ILE A 83 8.65 -7.88 -1.72
N PRO A 84 8.35 -8.97 -2.45
CA PRO A 84 9.36 -9.64 -3.26
C PRO A 84 9.79 -8.76 -4.43
N VAL A 85 11.09 -8.76 -4.72
CA VAL A 85 11.63 -8.08 -5.89
C VAL A 85 11.26 -8.92 -7.12
N ALA A 86 10.53 -8.33 -8.06
CA ALA A 86 10.21 -8.99 -9.33
C ALA A 86 11.22 -8.54 -10.40
N SER A 87 11.88 -9.48 -11.04
CA SER A 87 12.74 -9.20 -12.20
C SER A 87 11.88 -8.79 -13.39
N PHE A 88 12.04 -7.57 -13.91
CA PHE A 88 11.38 -7.13 -15.14
C PHE A 88 12.31 -7.36 -16.34
N PRO A 89 12.01 -8.29 -17.27
CA PRO A 89 12.93 -8.66 -18.35
C PRO A 89 13.26 -7.54 -19.33
N GLY A 90 12.43 -6.50 -19.40
CA GLY A 90 12.52 -5.44 -20.41
C GLY A 90 13.27 -4.17 -19.98
N ALA A 91 13.90 -4.12 -18.80
CA ALA A 91 14.50 -2.89 -18.31
C ALA A 91 15.74 -3.13 -17.44
N HIS A 92 16.90 -2.69 -17.93
CA HIS A 92 18.03 -2.30 -17.07
C HIS A 92 17.74 -0.99 -16.29
N PHE A 93 16.48 -0.56 -16.24
CA PHE A 93 16.06 0.67 -15.57
C PHE A 93 15.62 0.38 -14.15
N ALA A 94 15.77 1.36 -13.26
CA ALA A 94 15.43 1.28 -11.85
C ALA A 94 13.91 1.17 -11.64
N VAL A 95 13.33 0.01 -11.94
CA VAL A 95 11.91 -0.26 -11.73
C VAL A 95 11.72 -0.83 -10.33
N PHE A 96 11.02 -0.10 -9.46
CA PHE A 96 10.59 -0.63 -8.17
C PHE A 96 9.33 -1.50 -8.32
N PRO A 97 9.06 -2.43 -7.38
CA PRO A 97 7.87 -3.28 -7.43
C PRO A 97 6.56 -2.48 -7.47
N PRO A 98 5.59 -2.82 -8.35
CA PRO A 98 4.28 -2.15 -8.41
C PRO A 98 3.46 -2.21 -7.12
N GLU A 99 3.77 -3.14 -6.22
CA GLU A 99 3.10 -3.25 -4.91
C GLU A 99 3.37 -2.04 -4.00
N ILE A 100 4.55 -1.42 -4.12
CA ILE A 100 4.90 -0.21 -3.35
C ILE A 100 3.93 0.94 -3.64
N PRO A 101 3.79 1.43 -4.89
CA PRO A 101 2.86 2.51 -5.21
C PRO A 101 1.42 2.04 -5.03
N ARG A 102 1.10 0.75 -5.23
CA ARG A 102 -0.25 0.23 -5.00
C ARG A 102 -0.70 0.48 -3.56
N ARG A 103 0.10 0.07 -2.57
CA ARG A 103 -0.23 0.30 -1.16
C ARG A 103 -0.32 1.79 -0.84
N ALA A 104 0.67 2.57 -1.28
CA ALA A 104 0.70 4.01 -1.04
C ALA A 104 -0.51 4.76 -1.65
N ILE A 105 -0.93 4.40 -2.86
CA ILE A 105 -2.07 5.03 -3.54
C ILE A 105 -3.39 4.61 -2.92
N LEU A 106 -3.56 3.33 -2.57
CA LEU A 106 -4.78 2.85 -1.94
C LEU A 106 -5.02 3.51 -0.58
N THR A 107 -3.96 3.68 0.22
CA THR A 107 -4.09 4.29 1.54
C THR A 107 -4.10 5.81 1.47
N GLY A 108 -3.21 6.42 0.68
CA GLY A 108 -2.96 7.85 0.72
C GLY A 108 -3.70 8.69 -0.32
N CYS A 109 -4.34 8.09 -1.34
CA CYS A 109 -5.04 8.81 -2.39
C CYS A 109 -6.53 8.43 -2.49
N PRO A 110 -7.45 9.39 -2.29
CA PRO A 110 -8.88 9.12 -2.42
C PRO A 110 -9.21 8.64 -3.85
N PRO A 111 -10.29 7.85 -4.03
CA PRO A 111 -10.80 7.49 -5.34
C PRO A 111 -10.99 8.72 -6.25
N GLY A 112 -10.56 8.64 -7.51
CA GLY A 112 -10.58 9.78 -8.45
C GLY A 112 -9.57 10.91 -8.15
N GLY A 113 -8.79 10.78 -7.08
CA GLY A 113 -7.71 11.70 -6.72
C GLY A 113 -6.57 11.74 -7.75
N VAL A 114 -5.60 12.62 -7.51
CA VAL A 114 -4.44 12.82 -8.39
C VAL A 114 -3.18 12.34 -7.66
N VAL A 115 -2.39 11.50 -8.33
CA VAL A 115 -1.07 11.06 -7.89
C VAL A 115 0.00 11.82 -8.66
N LEU A 116 0.92 12.45 -7.94
CA LEU A 116 2.09 13.14 -8.50
C LEU A 116 3.35 12.33 -8.23
N ASP A 117 4.16 12.11 -9.26
CA ASP A 117 5.49 11.52 -9.13
C ASP A 117 6.52 12.43 -9.83
N PRO A 118 7.33 13.21 -9.08
CA PRO A 118 8.29 14.15 -9.66
C PRO A 118 9.56 13.47 -10.20
N PHE A 119 9.71 12.16 -10.01
CA PHE A 119 10.83 11.34 -10.49
C PHE A 119 10.27 10.05 -11.11
N SER A 120 9.30 10.24 -12.01
CA SER A 120 8.44 9.20 -12.56
C SER A 120 9.20 8.04 -13.21
N GLY A 121 10.40 8.29 -13.74
CA GLY A 121 11.13 7.34 -14.55
C GLY A 121 10.20 6.73 -15.60
N SER A 122 10.24 5.41 -15.69
CA SER A 122 9.40 4.66 -16.63
C SER A 122 7.90 4.55 -16.26
N ALA A 123 7.44 5.32 -15.25
CA ALA A 123 6.05 5.51 -14.82
C ALA A 123 5.35 4.28 -14.20
N THR A 124 6.05 3.53 -13.35
CA THR A 124 5.42 2.46 -12.54
C THR A 124 4.32 3.03 -11.64
N THR A 125 4.55 4.18 -10.99
CA THR A 125 3.52 4.89 -10.19
C THR A 125 2.30 5.22 -11.04
N GLY A 126 2.51 5.76 -12.25
CA GLY A 126 1.44 6.14 -13.16
C GLY A 126 0.59 4.98 -13.63
N MET A 127 1.21 3.87 -14.02
CA MET A 127 0.52 2.62 -14.37
C MET A 127 -0.44 2.19 -13.26
N VAL A 128 0.06 2.13 -12.02
CA VAL A 128 -0.73 1.69 -10.87
C VAL A 128 -1.81 2.70 -10.51
N ALA A 129 -1.52 4.01 -10.56
CA ALA A 129 -2.51 5.06 -10.32
C ALA A 129 -3.68 4.94 -11.30
N LEU A 130 -3.39 4.78 -12.59
CA LEU A 130 -4.42 4.61 -13.62
C LEU A 130 -5.22 3.32 -13.39
N GLN A 131 -4.58 2.18 -13.16
CA GLN A 131 -5.25 0.90 -12.86
C GLN A 131 -6.20 1.01 -11.66
N LEU A 132 -5.83 1.80 -10.65
CA LEU A 132 -6.66 2.05 -9.47
C LEU A 132 -7.72 3.15 -9.68
N GLY A 133 -7.87 3.69 -10.89
CA GLY A 133 -8.86 4.72 -11.18
C GLY A 133 -8.52 6.11 -10.62
N ARG A 134 -7.24 6.40 -10.41
CA ARG A 134 -6.72 7.73 -10.06
C ARG A 134 -6.18 8.42 -11.31
N ARG A 135 -6.08 9.75 -11.25
CA ARG A 135 -5.36 10.55 -12.24
C ARG A 135 -3.87 10.58 -11.89
N TYR A 136 -3.03 10.79 -12.89
CA TYR A 136 -1.57 10.76 -12.72
C TYR A 136 -0.89 11.95 -13.40
N VAL A 137 0.10 12.51 -12.71
CA VAL A 137 1.05 13.47 -13.26
C VAL A 137 2.45 12.96 -12.94
N GLY A 138 3.21 12.63 -13.98
CA GLY A 138 4.59 12.17 -13.87
C GLY A 138 5.55 13.20 -14.46
N ILE A 139 6.64 13.50 -13.75
CA ILE A 139 7.72 14.36 -14.23
C ILE A 139 9.00 13.53 -14.22
N ASP A 140 9.78 13.66 -15.28
CA ASP A 140 11.13 13.14 -15.35
C ASP A 140 11.95 14.01 -16.32
N LEU A 141 13.24 14.18 -16.05
CA LEU A 141 14.13 14.98 -16.90
C LEU A 141 14.54 14.23 -18.17
N ASN A 142 14.52 12.89 -18.15
CA ASN A 142 14.96 12.09 -19.28
C ASN A 142 13.78 11.82 -20.25
N PRO A 143 13.83 12.34 -21.50
CA PRO A 143 12.77 12.10 -22.48
C PRO A 143 12.60 10.63 -22.88
N ASP A 144 13.64 9.80 -22.75
CA ASP A 144 13.55 8.37 -23.06
C ASP A 144 12.67 7.62 -22.06
N TYR A 145 12.62 8.07 -20.80
CA TYR A 145 11.71 7.51 -19.81
C TYR A 145 10.25 7.79 -20.15
N HIS A 146 9.93 8.99 -20.64
CA HIS A 146 8.58 9.32 -21.11
C HIS A 146 8.17 8.46 -22.30
N ARG A 147 9.07 8.26 -23.27
CA ARG A 147 8.83 7.38 -24.43
C ARG A 147 8.58 5.93 -24.01
N LEU A 148 9.39 5.41 -23.09
CA LEU A 148 9.24 4.06 -22.55
C LEU A 148 7.92 3.92 -21.77
N ALA A 149 7.61 4.89 -20.90
CA ALA A 149 6.39 4.93 -20.10
C ALA A 149 5.14 4.89 -20.98
N LEU A 150 5.08 5.73 -22.02
CA LEU A 150 3.98 5.72 -22.99
C LEU A 150 3.86 4.34 -23.64
N ARG A 151 4.95 3.84 -24.25
CA ARG A 151 4.95 2.56 -24.97
C ARG A 151 4.55 1.35 -24.13
N THR A 152 4.86 1.32 -22.84
CA THR A 152 4.78 0.10 -22.03
C THR A 152 3.76 0.14 -20.89
N ARG A 153 3.33 1.33 -20.45
CA ARG A 153 2.57 1.49 -19.21
C ARG A 153 1.37 2.41 -19.29
N LEU A 154 1.41 3.44 -20.14
CA LEU A 154 0.42 4.52 -20.11
C LEU A 154 -0.51 4.55 -21.32
N LEU A 155 -0.24 3.80 -22.39
CA LEU A 155 -1.02 3.84 -23.64
C LEU A 155 -2.41 3.16 -23.58
N GLU A 156 -2.83 2.54 -22.47
CA GLU A 156 -4.07 1.76 -22.43
C GLU A 156 -5.29 2.43 -21.78
N ARG A 157 -5.27 3.74 -21.49
CA ARG A 157 -6.50 4.45 -21.11
C ARG A 157 -6.53 5.89 -21.62
N PRO A 158 -7.44 6.25 -22.54
CA PRO A 158 -7.83 7.64 -22.72
C PRO A 158 -8.34 8.17 -21.37
N LEU A 159 -7.91 9.37 -21.00
CA LEU A 159 -8.55 10.09 -19.89
C LEU A 159 -10.01 10.34 -20.32
N PRO A 160 -11.03 9.89 -19.56
CA PRO A 160 -12.39 10.30 -19.86
C PRO A 160 -12.47 11.83 -19.75
N GLY A 161 -12.80 12.49 -20.87
CA GLY A 161 -13.09 13.92 -20.92
C GLY A 161 -12.10 14.83 -21.64
N ILE A 162 -11.09 14.32 -22.34
CA ILE A 162 -10.23 15.16 -23.22
C ILE A 162 -10.67 15.11 -24.70
N ASP A 163 -11.31 14.01 -25.13
CA ASP A 163 -11.73 13.81 -26.52
C ASP A 163 -13.27 13.75 -26.73
N GLN A 164 -14.08 14.16 -25.74
CA GLN A 164 -15.53 14.28 -25.96
C GLN A 164 -15.82 15.71 -26.44
N PRO A 165 -16.23 15.94 -27.70
CA PRO A 165 -16.73 17.24 -28.10
C PRO A 165 -17.96 17.56 -27.23
N ALA A 166 -17.98 18.76 -26.65
CA ALA A 166 -19.11 19.24 -25.88
C ALA A 166 -20.41 19.05 -26.68
N SER A 167 -21.32 18.25 -26.15
CA SER A 167 -22.69 18.10 -26.64
C SER A 167 -23.60 19.13 -26.00
#